data_AF-A0A9E0ILK4-F1
#
_entry.id   AF-A0A9E0ILK4-F1
#
_cell.length_a   1.000
_cell.length_b   1.000
_cell.length_c   1.000
_cell.angle_alpha   90.00
_cell.angle_beta   90.00
_cell.angle_gamma   90.00
#
_symmetry.space_group_name_H-M   'P 1'
#
loop_
_entity.id
_entity.type
_entity.pdbx_description
1 polymer ?
#
loop_
_entity_poly.entity_id
_entity_poly.type
_entity_poly.pdbx_seq_one_letter_code
_entity_poly.pdbx_strand_id
1 'polypeptide(L)'
;MMYRWLGLVVVTAGCFRPDSAAVPCSDGWCPAPLTCVAEVCQAATDAEAGPDARAIGCGAGDVLLLEGGGQRPCPLGCTTTPDPHCLELAPSNGLDPALLAGTGTLIIDGDTLIDTSTGTLSGAVSRAGFGVDTTFAFEVSGPPGEEVAVLRASTLIIERGTIIVEGSIPLVLLARELQVGAEAIVDVSARCSGPGVDRTCPGPGGGTGAGGDPLAGERATGCGPGDSAELGSRSGGGGGGHGGGGGRGGRGNAGPSTPGGLTCAGSELEPLRGGSGGGGSTLLGPTDGRGQGGGGGGAIQLTALEQLSIAGRIRSHGRGGAGGGLAGIGGGGGGGGGAGGGVLLEAITCDLAGAYVAANGGGGGGGTQEAATSSQPGADGSDTPEPAKGGDGAAPGGDGGAGGAGTSPGGADGAATTGGALAAGGGGGGGAGVIVTRCHTSSGAPTLTSPAPIVVPVRTR
;
A
#
# COMPACT_ATOMS: atom_id res chain seq x y z
N MET A 1 -14.61 48.23 -18.91
CA MET A 1 -15.88 48.30 -18.16
C MET A 1 -16.96 47.56 -18.95
N MET A 2 -17.24 46.30 -18.61
CA MET A 2 -18.43 45.58 -19.06
C MET A 2 -18.82 44.63 -17.92
N TYR A 3 -19.83 45.03 -17.14
CA TYR A 3 -20.42 44.22 -16.08
C TYR A 3 -21.41 43.22 -16.70
N ARG A 4 -21.11 41.93 -16.59
CA ARG A 4 -22.06 40.84 -16.89
C ARG A 4 -22.80 40.49 -15.60
N TRP A 5 -24.11 40.74 -15.59
CA TRP A 5 -25.02 40.32 -14.54
C TRP A 5 -25.26 38.82 -14.65
N LEU A 6 -24.86 38.05 -13.62
CA LEU A 6 -25.28 36.68 -13.42
C LEU A 6 -26.59 36.70 -12.60
N GLY A 7 -27.68 36.25 -13.20
CA GLY A 7 -28.95 36.02 -12.49
C GLY A 7 -28.86 34.76 -11.63
N LEU A 8 -28.93 34.92 -10.32
CA LEU A 8 -29.05 33.83 -9.35
C LEU A 8 -30.50 33.32 -9.34
N VAL A 9 -30.74 32.13 -9.89
CA VAL A 9 -32.01 31.43 -9.76
C VAL A 9 -31.97 30.62 -8.47
N VAL A 10 -32.71 31.07 -7.45
CA VAL A 10 -32.90 30.33 -6.20
C VAL A 10 -34.04 29.34 -6.40
N VAL A 11 -33.70 28.05 -6.53
CA VAL A 11 -34.67 26.96 -6.50
C VAL A 11 -34.86 26.57 -5.03
N THR A 12 -35.99 26.97 -4.45
CA THR A 12 -36.38 26.50 -3.10
C THR A 12 -36.89 25.06 -3.23
N ALA A 13 -36.03 24.09 -2.91
CA ALA A 13 -36.45 22.72 -2.67
C ALA A 13 -37.24 22.67 -1.36
N GLY A 14 -38.57 22.65 -1.45
CA GLY A 14 -39.42 22.36 -0.30
C GLY A 14 -39.21 20.91 0.13
N CYS A 15 -38.75 20.67 1.35
CA CYS A 15 -38.73 19.34 1.95
C CYS A 15 -40.17 18.85 2.08
N PHE A 16 -40.60 17.98 1.17
CA PHE A 16 -41.84 17.22 1.31
C PHE A 16 -41.67 16.27 2.50
N ARG A 17 -42.29 16.59 3.63
CA ARG A 17 -42.50 15.64 4.73
C ARG A 17 -43.87 14.99 4.48
N PRO A 18 -43.95 13.74 3.99
CA PRO A 18 -45.21 13.04 3.97
C PRO A 18 -45.67 12.86 5.42
N ASP A 19 -46.79 13.50 5.78
CA ASP A 19 -47.59 13.05 6.92
C ASP A 19 -47.95 11.57 6.70
N SER A 20 -47.95 10.79 7.77
CA SER A 20 -48.01 9.33 7.88
C SER A 20 -49.30 8.65 7.37
N ALA A 21 -49.96 9.22 6.37
CA ALA A 21 -51.08 8.58 5.70
C ALA A 21 -50.57 7.37 4.90
N ALA A 22 -50.92 6.16 5.38
CA ALA A 22 -50.74 4.88 4.73
C ALA A 22 -51.09 4.97 3.23
N VAL A 23 -50.08 4.88 2.36
CA VAL A 23 -50.27 4.85 0.91
C VAL A 23 -50.65 3.41 0.54
N PRO A 24 -51.85 3.15 0.00
CA PRO A 24 -52.21 1.81 -0.44
C PRO A 24 -51.37 1.39 -1.66
N CYS A 25 -50.90 0.15 -1.69
CA CYS A 25 -50.24 -0.42 -2.86
C CYS A 25 -51.26 -1.09 -3.78
N SER A 26 -51.53 -0.50 -4.94
CA SER A 26 -52.25 -1.20 -6.01
C SER A 26 -51.31 -2.18 -6.71
N ASP A 27 -51.75 -3.43 -6.89
CA ASP A 27 -51.02 -4.50 -7.59
C ASP A 27 -49.67 -4.87 -6.95
N GLY A 28 -49.53 -4.69 -5.64
CA GLY A 28 -48.35 -5.13 -4.87
C GLY A 28 -47.11 -4.25 -5.06
N TRP A 29 -47.22 -3.13 -5.79
CA TRP A 29 -46.09 -2.25 -6.06
C TRP A 29 -46.00 -1.08 -5.07
N CYS A 30 -44.79 -0.83 -4.56
CA CYS A 30 -44.46 0.35 -3.76
C CYS A 30 -43.18 1.01 -4.29
N PRO A 31 -43.06 2.34 -4.22
CA PRO A 31 -41.80 3.01 -4.54
C PRO A 31 -40.73 2.61 -3.51
N ALA A 32 -39.52 2.31 -3.99
CA ALA A 32 -38.38 2.02 -3.11
C ALA A 32 -38.14 3.21 -2.16
N PRO A 33 -37.88 2.98 -0.86
CA PRO A 33 -37.55 1.70 -0.20
C PRO A 33 -38.74 0.99 0.48
N LEU A 34 -39.98 1.31 0.14
CA LEU A 34 -41.17 0.76 0.81
C LEU A 34 -41.51 -0.64 0.27
N THR A 35 -42.10 -1.48 1.11
CA THR A 35 -42.65 -2.80 0.74
C THR A 35 -44.15 -2.85 1.00
N CYS A 36 -44.88 -3.54 0.12
CA CYS A 36 -46.31 -3.70 0.25
C CYS A 36 -46.64 -4.77 1.29
N VAL A 37 -47.15 -4.35 2.46
CA VAL A 37 -47.58 -5.26 3.53
C VAL A 37 -49.05 -5.00 3.81
N ALA A 38 -49.88 -6.04 3.59
CA ALA A 38 -51.34 -5.96 3.74
C ALA A 38 -51.98 -4.77 2.98
N GLU A 39 -51.64 -4.64 1.68
CA GLU A 39 -52.14 -3.59 0.77
C GLU A 39 -51.74 -2.15 1.14
N VAL A 40 -50.79 -1.97 2.07
CA VAL A 40 -50.22 -0.67 2.42
C VAL A 40 -48.71 -0.67 2.15
N CYS A 41 -48.23 0.37 1.48
CA CYS A 41 -46.81 0.67 1.39
C CYS A 41 -46.32 1.10 2.77
N GLN A 42 -45.64 0.18 3.44
CA GLN A 42 -44.97 0.44 4.70
C GLN A 42 -43.49 0.61 4.39
N ALA A 43 -42.80 1.48 5.14
CA ALA A 43 -41.35 1.35 5.23
C ALA A 43 -41.12 -0.10 5.61
N ALA A 44 -40.25 -0.82 4.87
CA ALA A 44 -39.92 -2.20 5.20
C ALA A 44 -39.77 -2.27 6.71
N THR A 45 -40.71 -2.96 7.38
CA THR A 45 -40.83 -2.95 8.84
C THR A 45 -39.66 -3.76 9.36
N ASP A 46 -38.47 -3.16 9.40
CA ASP A 46 -37.19 -3.84 9.61
C ASP A 46 -37.26 -5.29 9.13
N ALA A 47 -37.56 -5.45 7.83
CA ALA A 47 -37.71 -6.74 7.17
C ALA A 47 -36.57 -6.76 6.16
N GLU A 48 -35.39 -7.28 6.47
CA GLU A 48 -34.97 -8.18 7.54
C GLU A 48 -34.22 -7.39 8.61
N ALA A 49 -34.80 -7.26 9.79
CA ALA A 49 -34.07 -6.83 10.95
C ALA A 49 -32.86 -7.77 10.98
N GLY A 50 -31.66 -7.18 10.95
CA GLY A 50 -30.42 -7.89 10.65
C GLY A 50 -30.27 -9.12 11.54
N PRO A 51 -29.22 -9.94 11.37
CA PRO A 51 -29.11 -11.21 12.10
C PRO A 51 -29.23 -11.08 13.64
N ASP A 52 -29.15 -9.85 14.17
CA ASP A 52 -29.20 -9.40 15.58
C ASP A 52 -30.60 -8.95 16.03
N ALA A 53 -31.57 -8.94 15.12
CA ALA A 53 -32.93 -8.59 15.43
C ALA A 53 -33.51 -9.53 16.47
N ARG A 54 -34.07 -8.96 17.53
CA ARG A 54 -34.59 -9.68 18.72
C ARG A 54 -33.52 -10.15 19.69
N ALA A 55 -32.35 -9.51 19.70
CA ALA A 55 -31.43 -9.68 20.80
C ALA A 55 -31.95 -8.99 22.07
N ILE A 56 -31.96 -9.74 23.18
CA ILE A 56 -32.46 -9.28 24.50
C ILE A 56 -31.32 -8.95 25.47
N GLY A 57 -30.07 -9.30 25.12
CA GLY A 57 -28.90 -9.00 25.94
C GLY A 57 -27.65 -9.76 25.51
N CYS A 58 -26.56 -9.49 26.21
CA CYS A 58 -25.31 -10.24 26.09
C CYS A 58 -25.17 -11.22 27.25
N GLY A 59 -24.98 -12.50 26.93
CA GLY A 59 -24.69 -13.57 27.88
C GLY A 59 -23.19 -13.67 28.19
N ALA A 60 -22.85 -14.57 29.10
CA ALA A 60 -21.46 -14.88 29.41
C ALA A 60 -20.76 -15.56 28.21
N GLY A 61 -19.47 -15.25 28.01
CA GLY A 61 -18.66 -15.84 26.95
C GLY A 61 -18.95 -15.27 25.56
N ASP A 62 -19.25 -13.98 25.48
CA ASP A 62 -19.45 -13.26 24.21
C ASP A 62 -20.57 -13.88 23.36
N VAL A 63 -21.72 -14.12 23.99
CA VAL A 63 -22.90 -14.72 23.34
C VAL A 63 -24.03 -13.70 23.31
N LEU A 64 -24.62 -13.45 22.14
CA LEU A 64 -25.86 -12.70 22.02
C LEU A 64 -27.04 -13.59 22.42
N LEU A 65 -27.85 -13.12 23.37
CA LEU A 65 -29.08 -13.76 23.80
C LEU A 65 -30.24 -13.29 22.92
N LEU A 66 -30.98 -14.22 22.32
CA LEU A 66 -32.09 -13.94 21.42
C LEU A 66 -33.44 -14.19 22.12
N GLU A 67 -34.50 -13.48 21.71
CA GLU A 67 -35.87 -13.79 22.10
C GLU A 67 -36.21 -15.27 21.83
N GLY A 68 -36.93 -15.91 22.75
CA GLY A 68 -37.23 -17.34 22.67
C GLY A 68 -36.12 -18.24 23.22
N GLY A 69 -35.08 -17.68 23.83
CA GLY A 69 -34.02 -18.43 24.52
C GLY A 69 -32.87 -18.90 23.62
N GLY A 70 -32.82 -18.40 22.38
CA GLY A 70 -31.71 -18.66 21.46
C GLY A 70 -30.42 -17.99 21.94
N GLN A 71 -29.28 -18.55 21.52
CA GLN A 71 -27.95 -18.02 21.79
C GLN A 71 -27.15 -18.01 20.50
N ARG A 72 -26.39 -16.94 20.28
CA ARG A 72 -25.53 -16.80 19.10
C ARG A 72 -24.13 -16.35 19.53
N PRO A 73 -23.06 -17.06 19.17
CA PRO A 73 -21.70 -16.63 19.49
C PRO A 73 -21.35 -15.33 18.76
N CYS A 74 -20.67 -14.42 19.45
CA CYS A 74 -20.12 -13.19 18.93
C CYS A 74 -18.59 -13.28 18.99
N PRO A 75 -17.91 -13.63 17.88
CA PRO A 75 -16.46 -13.84 17.88
C PRO A 75 -15.65 -12.62 18.36
N LEU A 76 -16.20 -11.41 18.27
CA LEU A 76 -15.54 -10.17 18.67
C LEU A 76 -16.08 -9.57 19.98
N GLY A 77 -16.96 -10.29 20.69
CA GLY A 77 -17.68 -9.74 21.83
C GLY A 77 -19.10 -9.30 21.49
N CYS A 78 -19.88 -9.06 22.53
CA CYS A 78 -21.25 -8.57 22.45
C CYS A 78 -21.35 -7.25 23.22
N THR A 79 -22.13 -6.29 22.70
CA THR A 79 -22.42 -5.02 23.38
C THR A 79 -23.93 -4.83 23.55
N THR A 80 -24.35 -4.11 24.60
CA THR A 80 -25.76 -3.80 24.88
C THR A 80 -26.15 -2.36 24.51
N THR A 81 -25.31 -1.64 23.80
CA THR A 81 -25.52 -0.22 23.46
C THR A 81 -25.19 0.01 21.99
N PRO A 82 -26.08 0.67 21.20
CA PRO A 82 -27.39 1.21 21.57
C PRO A 82 -28.44 0.14 21.94
N ASP A 83 -28.36 -1.04 21.33
CA ASP A 83 -29.14 -2.23 21.66
C ASP A 83 -28.20 -3.46 21.70
N PRO A 84 -28.60 -4.61 22.28
CA PRO A 84 -27.82 -5.84 22.24
C PRO A 84 -27.46 -6.27 20.80
N HIS A 85 -26.18 -6.37 20.47
CA HIS A 85 -25.70 -6.89 19.19
C HIS A 85 -24.29 -7.51 19.32
N CYS A 86 -23.91 -8.34 18.36
CA CYS A 86 -22.52 -8.78 18.24
C CYS A 86 -21.67 -7.64 17.69
N LEU A 87 -20.49 -7.43 18.25
CA LEU A 87 -19.50 -6.51 17.70
C LEU A 87 -19.05 -7.01 16.33
N GLU A 88 -18.91 -6.08 15.38
CA GLU A 88 -18.41 -6.37 14.04
C GLU A 88 -16.98 -5.85 13.88
N LEU A 89 -16.21 -6.49 13.00
CA LEU A 89 -14.91 -5.94 12.58
C LEU A 89 -15.15 -4.59 11.91
N ALA A 90 -14.47 -3.55 12.40
CA ALA A 90 -14.42 -2.24 11.77
C ALA A 90 -13.14 -2.14 10.95
N PRO A 91 -13.20 -2.30 9.60
CA PRO A 91 -12.02 -2.28 8.77
C PRO A 91 -11.17 -1.02 8.94
N SER A 92 -9.88 -1.14 8.67
CA SER A 92 -8.97 0.00 8.57
C SER A 92 -9.32 0.90 7.39
N ASN A 93 -8.77 2.12 7.41
CA ASN A 93 -8.86 3.06 6.28
C ASN A 93 -10.30 3.46 5.89
N GLY A 94 -11.22 3.45 6.88
CA GLY A 94 -12.58 3.94 6.73
C GLY A 94 -13.47 3.11 5.79
N LEU A 95 -13.12 1.84 5.53
CA LEU A 95 -13.91 0.98 4.66
C LEU A 95 -15.19 0.52 5.38
N ASP A 96 -16.31 0.57 4.68
CA ASP A 96 -17.59 0.07 5.18
C ASP A 96 -17.78 -1.42 4.79
N PRO A 97 -17.93 -2.36 5.75
CA PRO A 97 -18.31 -3.74 5.47
C PRO A 97 -19.54 -3.91 4.57
N ALA A 98 -20.47 -2.94 4.56
CA ALA A 98 -21.65 -2.99 3.70
C ALA A 98 -21.28 -3.03 2.19
N LEU A 99 -20.06 -2.65 1.82
CA LEU A 99 -19.56 -2.72 0.45
C LEU A 99 -19.53 -4.17 -0.10
N LEU A 100 -19.54 -5.19 0.77
CA LEU A 100 -19.60 -6.59 0.34
C LEU A 100 -20.99 -7.07 -0.06
N ALA A 101 -22.05 -6.29 0.19
CA ALA A 101 -23.41 -6.66 -0.19
C ALA A 101 -23.52 -6.89 -1.71
N GLY A 102 -24.08 -8.05 -2.10
CA GLY A 102 -24.29 -8.41 -3.50
C GLY A 102 -23.04 -8.89 -4.25
N THR A 103 -21.88 -8.98 -3.59
CA THR A 103 -20.66 -9.53 -4.19
C THR A 103 -20.63 -11.06 -4.13
N GLY A 104 -19.90 -11.72 -5.04
CA GLY A 104 -19.77 -13.17 -5.13
C GLY A 104 -18.33 -13.66 -4.92
N THR A 105 -18.03 -14.86 -5.40
CA THR A 105 -16.68 -15.44 -5.34
C THR A 105 -15.82 -14.97 -6.52
N LEU A 106 -14.60 -14.51 -6.22
CA LEU A 106 -13.58 -14.15 -7.20
C LEU A 106 -12.38 -15.11 -7.06
N ILE A 107 -12.01 -15.78 -8.16
CA ILE A 107 -10.88 -16.71 -8.20
C ILE A 107 -9.82 -16.19 -9.17
N ILE A 108 -8.60 -16.05 -8.66
CA ILE A 108 -7.40 -15.72 -9.42
C ILE A 108 -6.51 -16.96 -9.44
N ASP A 109 -6.38 -17.61 -10.59
CA ASP A 109 -5.71 -18.91 -10.76
C ASP A 109 -4.47 -18.86 -11.67
N GLY A 110 -3.96 -17.65 -11.91
CA GLY A 110 -2.73 -17.38 -12.65
C GLY A 110 -2.33 -15.90 -12.61
N ASP A 111 -1.38 -15.52 -13.46
CA ASP A 111 -0.84 -14.16 -13.48
C ASP A 111 -1.91 -13.12 -13.81
N THR A 112 -1.95 -12.07 -12.98
CA THR A 112 -2.99 -11.04 -13.03
C THR A 112 -2.37 -9.67 -12.78
N LEU A 113 -2.77 -8.68 -13.58
CA LEU A 113 -2.40 -7.28 -13.43
C LEU A 113 -3.58 -6.51 -12.85
N ILE A 114 -3.34 -5.77 -11.77
CA ILE A 114 -4.27 -4.81 -11.17
C ILE A 114 -3.67 -3.42 -11.32
N ASP A 115 -4.31 -2.55 -12.10
CA ASP A 115 -3.95 -1.13 -12.16
C ASP A 115 -4.88 -0.33 -11.25
N THR A 116 -4.33 0.14 -10.13
CA THR A 116 -5.04 0.91 -9.10
C THR A 116 -5.43 2.32 -9.53
N SER A 117 -4.81 2.86 -10.58
CA SER A 117 -5.14 4.19 -11.11
C SER A 117 -6.33 4.15 -12.05
N THR A 118 -6.50 3.05 -12.78
CA THR A 118 -7.59 2.88 -13.76
C THR A 118 -8.69 1.93 -13.31
N GLY A 119 -8.43 1.10 -12.31
CA GLY A 119 -9.29 0.00 -11.90
C GLY A 119 -9.28 -1.20 -12.84
N THR A 120 -8.32 -1.23 -13.78
CA THR A 120 -8.22 -2.33 -14.74
C THR A 120 -7.72 -3.59 -14.06
N LEU A 121 -8.47 -4.68 -14.25
CA LEU A 121 -8.10 -6.02 -13.84
C LEU A 121 -7.95 -6.89 -15.11
N SER A 122 -6.76 -7.44 -15.34
CA SER A 122 -6.48 -8.26 -16.54
C SER A 122 -5.64 -9.49 -16.21
N GLY A 123 -5.74 -10.55 -17.02
CA GLY A 123 -5.01 -11.80 -16.81
C GLY A 123 -5.93 -12.98 -16.48
N ALA A 124 -5.44 -13.92 -15.68
CA ALA A 124 -6.12 -15.17 -15.31
C ALA A 124 -7.14 -14.96 -14.18
N VAL A 125 -8.23 -14.27 -14.52
CA VAL A 125 -9.34 -14.02 -13.60
C VAL A 125 -10.54 -14.84 -14.05
N SER A 126 -10.93 -15.80 -13.22
CA SER A 126 -12.12 -16.63 -13.47
C SER A 126 -13.26 -16.21 -12.54
N ARG A 127 -14.49 -16.38 -13.04
CA ARG A 127 -15.72 -16.00 -12.34
C ARG A 127 -16.60 -17.25 -12.20
N ALA A 128 -17.12 -17.49 -11.00
CA ALA A 128 -18.18 -18.46 -10.79
C ALA A 128 -19.55 -17.74 -10.85
N GLY A 129 -20.35 -17.98 -11.89
CA GLY A 129 -21.72 -17.45 -12.06
C GLY A 129 -21.98 -16.74 -13.39
N PHE A 130 -23.24 -16.69 -13.85
CA PHE A 130 -23.68 -15.98 -15.06
C PHE A 130 -24.55 -14.75 -14.68
N GLY A 131 -24.25 -13.55 -15.19
CA GLY A 131 -25.06 -12.33 -14.97
C GLY A 131 -24.31 -11.02 -15.30
N VAL A 132 -25.05 -9.92 -15.50
CA VAL A 132 -24.49 -8.56 -15.73
C VAL A 132 -23.75 -8.08 -14.47
N ASP A 133 -22.59 -7.45 -14.69
CA ASP A 133 -21.40 -7.41 -13.83
C ASP A 133 -21.59 -6.72 -12.44
N THR A 134 -21.95 -7.48 -11.40
CA THR A 134 -21.99 -7.02 -9.98
C THR A 134 -21.18 -7.90 -9.02
N THR A 135 -20.44 -8.90 -9.51
CA THR A 135 -19.85 -9.96 -8.67
C THR A 135 -18.64 -9.50 -7.86
N PHE A 136 -17.88 -8.55 -8.37
CA PHE A 136 -16.86 -7.80 -7.64
C PHE A 136 -16.96 -6.34 -8.06
N ALA A 137 -16.44 -5.44 -7.24
CA ALA A 137 -16.34 -4.04 -7.62
C ALA A 137 -14.92 -3.54 -7.39
N PHE A 138 -14.54 -2.59 -8.22
CA PHE A 138 -13.38 -1.74 -8.02
C PHE A 138 -13.89 -0.32 -7.78
N GLU A 139 -13.47 0.30 -6.68
CA GLU A 139 -13.76 1.70 -6.40
C GLU A 139 -12.56 2.38 -5.73
N VAL A 140 -12.52 3.71 -5.82
CA VAL A 140 -11.59 4.52 -5.05
C VAL A 140 -12.36 5.12 -3.88
N SER A 141 -11.87 4.92 -2.66
CA SER A 141 -12.48 5.41 -1.41
C SER A 141 -11.47 6.25 -0.62
N GLY A 142 -11.95 7.13 0.26
CA GLY A 142 -11.13 8.01 1.11
C GLY A 142 -11.07 9.47 0.63
N PRO A 143 -10.53 10.39 1.48
CA PRO A 143 -10.35 11.80 1.11
C PRO A 143 -9.13 12.00 0.18
N PRO A 144 -9.02 13.15 -0.49
CA PRO A 144 -7.89 13.45 -1.37
C PRO A 144 -6.52 13.33 -0.68
N GLY A 145 -5.61 12.56 -1.28
CA GLY A 145 -4.28 12.25 -0.75
C GLY A 145 -4.21 11.07 0.23
N GLU A 146 -5.35 10.45 0.53
CA GLU A 146 -5.49 9.23 1.36
C GLU A 146 -6.42 8.22 0.68
N GLU A 147 -6.55 8.32 -0.64
CA GLU A 147 -7.38 7.41 -1.39
C GLU A 147 -6.83 5.97 -1.35
N VAL A 148 -7.73 5.00 -1.38
CA VAL A 148 -7.44 3.58 -1.52
C VAL A 148 -8.25 2.99 -2.67
N ALA A 149 -7.62 2.15 -3.47
CA ALA A 149 -8.24 1.35 -4.51
C ALA A 149 -8.77 0.06 -3.88
N VAL A 150 -10.08 -0.17 -3.92
CA VAL A 150 -10.74 -1.29 -3.23
C VAL A 150 -11.22 -2.32 -4.24
N LEU A 151 -10.60 -3.50 -4.24
CA LEU A 151 -11.12 -4.69 -4.91
C LEU A 151 -11.89 -5.52 -3.88
N ARG A 152 -13.19 -5.73 -4.12
CA ARG A 152 -14.08 -6.41 -3.16
C ARG A 152 -14.81 -7.61 -3.72
N ALA A 153 -14.90 -8.68 -2.94
CA ALA A 153 -15.61 -9.93 -3.26
C ALA A 153 -16.12 -10.60 -1.97
N SER A 154 -17.19 -11.39 -2.00
CA SER A 154 -17.63 -12.12 -0.79
C SER A 154 -16.56 -13.13 -0.38
N THR A 155 -16.04 -13.88 -1.34
CA THR A 155 -14.91 -14.79 -1.17
C THR A 155 -13.86 -14.44 -2.22
N LEU A 156 -12.62 -14.19 -1.80
CA LEU A 156 -11.49 -13.93 -2.68
C LEU A 156 -10.45 -15.04 -2.54
N ILE A 157 -10.22 -15.80 -3.61
CA ILE A 157 -9.25 -16.89 -3.63
C ILE A 157 -8.17 -16.58 -4.66
N ILE A 158 -6.93 -16.51 -4.21
CA ILE A 158 -5.75 -16.38 -5.06
C ILE A 158 -5.02 -17.72 -4.99
N GLU A 159 -5.32 -18.63 -5.90
CA GLU A 159 -4.84 -20.02 -5.83
C GLU A 159 -3.34 -20.11 -6.14
N ARG A 160 -2.91 -19.45 -7.22
CA ARG A 160 -1.53 -19.47 -7.73
C ARG A 160 -1.27 -18.30 -8.68
N GLY A 161 0.00 -18.13 -9.06
CA GLY A 161 0.43 -17.09 -10.00
C GLY A 161 0.80 -15.79 -9.30
N THR A 162 1.17 -14.78 -10.10
CA THR A 162 1.59 -13.48 -9.59
C THR A 162 0.53 -12.42 -9.85
N ILE A 163 -0.03 -11.86 -8.78
CA ILE A 163 -0.78 -10.61 -8.83
C ILE A 163 0.23 -9.46 -8.80
N ILE A 164 0.29 -8.77 -9.91
CA ILE A 164 1.15 -7.63 -10.19
C ILE A 164 0.28 -6.39 -10.02
N VAL A 165 0.52 -5.57 -8.98
CA VAL A 165 -0.27 -4.35 -8.72
C VAL A 165 0.51 -3.11 -9.11
N GLU A 166 -0.04 -2.27 -9.97
CA GLU A 166 0.54 -1.00 -10.40
C GLU A 166 -0.43 0.16 -10.21
N GLY A 167 -0.01 1.37 -10.59
CA GLY A 167 -0.75 2.62 -10.38
C GLY A 167 -0.24 3.40 -9.17
N SER A 168 -0.94 4.48 -8.84
CA SER A 168 -0.53 5.46 -7.84
C SER A 168 -1.28 5.36 -6.51
N ILE A 169 -2.28 4.49 -6.41
CA ILE A 169 -3.20 4.43 -5.26
C ILE A 169 -2.95 3.11 -4.49
N PRO A 170 -2.78 3.10 -3.16
CA PRO A 170 -2.71 1.87 -2.36
C PRO A 170 -3.87 0.91 -2.65
N LEU A 171 -3.61 -0.41 -2.61
CA LEU A 171 -4.63 -1.43 -2.87
C LEU A 171 -5.23 -1.98 -1.56
N VAL A 172 -6.54 -2.17 -1.54
CA VAL A 172 -7.28 -2.91 -0.53
C VAL A 172 -7.92 -4.11 -1.21
N LEU A 173 -7.69 -5.30 -0.65
CA LEU A 173 -8.45 -6.51 -0.93
C LEU A 173 -9.44 -6.73 0.21
N LEU A 174 -10.73 -6.51 -0.04
CA LEU A 174 -11.79 -6.63 0.95
C LEU A 174 -12.66 -7.86 0.64
N ALA A 175 -12.77 -8.78 1.60
CA ALA A 175 -13.65 -9.93 1.49
C ALA A 175 -14.26 -10.37 2.82
N ARG A 176 -15.22 -11.31 2.79
CA ARG A 176 -15.59 -12.06 4.02
C ARG A 176 -14.53 -13.10 4.31
N GLU A 177 -14.19 -13.86 3.28
CA GLU A 177 -13.14 -14.87 3.29
C GLU A 177 -12.08 -14.51 2.24
N LEU A 178 -10.82 -14.46 2.65
CA LEU A 178 -9.69 -14.18 1.76
C LEU A 178 -8.63 -15.27 1.90
N GLN A 179 -8.26 -15.90 0.79
CA GLN A 179 -7.23 -16.93 0.74
C GLN A 179 -6.12 -16.56 -0.26
N VAL A 180 -4.86 -16.65 0.19
CA VAL A 180 -3.65 -16.58 -0.65
C VAL A 180 -2.96 -17.95 -0.60
N GLY A 181 -3.05 -18.71 -1.68
CA GLY A 181 -2.49 -20.06 -1.81
C GLY A 181 -0.96 -20.08 -1.77
N ALA A 182 -0.38 -21.26 -1.52
CA ALA A 182 1.07 -21.43 -1.31
C ALA A 182 1.92 -21.06 -2.54
N GLU A 183 1.34 -21.15 -3.75
CA GLU A 183 2.00 -20.80 -5.01
C GLU A 183 1.65 -19.37 -5.48
N ALA A 184 0.84 -18.64 -4.71
CA ALA A 184 0.42 -17.29 -5.04
C ALA A 184 1.41 -16.24 -4.53
N ILE A 185 1.60 -15.19 -5.34
CA ILE A 185 2.40 -14.01 -5.00
C ILE A 185 1.54 -12.78 -5.23
N VAL A 186 1.41 -11.92 -4.20
CA VAL A 186 0.84 -10.58 -4.32
C VAL A 186 1.97 -9.56 -4.26
N ASP A 187 2.25 -8.92 -5.39
CA ASP A 187 3.41 -8.04 -5.56
C ASP A 187 3.00 -6.58 -5.81
N VAL A 188 3.14 -5.79 -4.75
CA VAL A 188 2.98 -4.33 -4.74
C VAL A 188 4.33 -3.60 -4.68
N SER A 189 5.44 -4.27 -5.01
CA SER A 189 6.78 -3.68 -4.97
C SER A 189 6.96 -2.58 -6.03
N ALA A 190 7.98 -1.73 -5.81
CA ALA A 190 8.41 -0.75 -6.78
C ALA A 190 8.94 -1.42 -8.06
N ARG A 191 8.29 -1.15 -9.21
CA ARG A 191 8.72 -1.68 -10.51
C ARG A 191 8.37 -0.73 -11.64
N CYS A 192 9.19 -0.74 -12.68
CA CYS A 192 8.86 -0.09 -13.95
C CYS A 192 8.33 -1.12 -14.94
N SER A 193 7.25 -0.79 -15.65
CA SER A 193 6.80 -1.55 -16.81
C SER A 193 7.64 -1.13 -18.02
N GLY A 194 8.52 -2.02 -18.49
CA GLY A 194 9.24 -1.84 -19.75
C GLY A 194 10.72 -2.28 -19.73
N PRO A 195 11.33 -2.45 -20.91
CA PRO A 195 12.75 -2.77 -21.03
C PRO A 195 13.57 -1.53 -20.66
N GLY A 196 14.16 -1.50 -19.45
CA GLY A 196 14.98 -0.36 -19.06
C GLY A 196 15.56 -0.44 -17.65
N VAL A 197 16.53 0.44 -17.43
CA VAL A 197 17.19 0.69 -16.13
C VAL A 197 16.53 1.83 -15.36
N ASP A 198 15.40 2.40 -15.83
CA ASP A 198 14.68 3.40 -15.06
C ASP A 198 14.39 2.80 -13.70
N ARG A 199 14.84 3.44 -12.62
CA ARG A 199 14.74 3.00 -11.23
C ARG A 199 13.70 3.75 -10.42
N THR A 200 13.08 4.76 -11.01
CA THR A 200 12.28 5.77 -10.30
C THR A 200 10.85 5.32 -10.01
N CYS A 201 10.34 4.31 -10.74
CA CYS A 201 8.93 3.91 -10.63
C CYS A 201 8.58 3.36 -9.23
N PRO A 202 7.54 3.91 -8.57
CA PRO A 202 7.05 3.43 -7.29
C PRO A 202 6.15 2.21 -7.44
N GLY A 203 5.82 1.58 -6.32
CA GLY A 203 4.65 0.71 -6.22
C GLY A 203 3.36 1.52 -5.95
N PRO A 204 2.18 0.87 -5.92
CA PRO A 204 0.89 1.53 -5.65
C PRO A 204 0.90 2.28 -4.31
N GLY A 205 0.69 3.60 -4.35
CA GLY A 205 0.76 4.46 -3.16
C GLY A 205 2.17 4.75 -2.63
N GLY A 206 3.21 4.28 -3.32
CA GLY A 206 4.61 4.56 -3.04
C GLY A 206 5.10 5.87 -3.68
N GLY A 207 6.25 6.36 -3.20
CA GLY A 207 6.91 7.55 -3.69
C GLY A 207 7.87 7.27 -4.84
N THR A 208 7.80 8.08 -5.90
CA THR A 208 8.75 8.05 -7.02
C THR A 208 10.17 8.34 -6.53
N GLY A 209 11.15 7.62 -7.05
CA GLY A 209 12.56 8.00 -6.90
C GLY A 209 12.84 9.32 -7.61
N ALA A 210 13.82 10.09 -7.13
CA ALA A 210 14.28 11.26 -7.85
C ALA A 210 14.88 10.84 -9.18
N GLY A 211 14.47 11.50 -10.25
CA GLY A 211 15.07 11.28 -11.55
C GLY A 211 16.48 11.85 -11.63
N GLY A 212 17.12 11.55 -12.75
CA GLY A 212 18.48 12.02 -12.99
C GLY A 212 18.54 13.52 -13.25
N ASP A 213 17.45 14.25 -13.51
CA ASP A 213 17.53 15.63 -13.98
C ASP A 213 17.31 16.73 -12.92
N PRO A 214 18.38 17.36 -12.37
CA PRO A 214 18.25 18.44 -11.42
C PRO A 214 17.74 19.73 -12.05
N LEU A 215 17.88 19.91 -13.39
CA LEU A 215 17.30 21.06 -14.07
C LEU A 215 15.78 20.90 -14.26
N ALA A 216 15.32 19.65 -14.36
CA ALA A 216 13.89 19.34 -14.32
C ALA A 216 13.33 19.41 -12.89
N GLY A 217 14.18 19.47 -11.86
CA GLY A 217 13.77 19.56 -10.46
C GLY A 217 13.11 18.27 -9.96
N GLU A 218 13.43 17.13 -10.56
CA GLU A 218 12.84 15.84 -10.23
C GLU A 218 13.29 15.37 -8.85
N ARG A 219 12.49 15.69 -7.83
CA ARG A 219 12.71 15.26 -6.46
C ARG A 219 12.04 13.93 -6.20
N ALA A 220 12.62 13.16 -5.30
CA ALA A 220 11.96 11.98 -4.75
C ALA A 220 10.67 12.39 -4.04
N THR A 221 9.67 11.53 -4.07
CA THR A 221 8.37 11.75 -3.43
C THR A 221 8.09 10.66 -2.39
N GLY A 222 6.93 10.75 -1.73
CA GLY A 222 6.54 9.90 -0.59
C GLY A 222 6.49 10.69 0.72
N CYS A 223 6.23 10.00 1.82
CA CYS A 223 6.08 10.65 3.13
C CYS A 223 7.41 11.01 3.83
N GLY A 224 8.50 10.42 3.37
CA GLY A 224 9.87 10.62 3.85
C GLY A 224 10.87 10.41 2.71
N PRO A 225 10.81 11.24 1.64
CA PRO A 225 11.69 11.09 0.49
C PRO A 225 13.16 11.30 0.88
N GLY A 226 14.07 10.61 0.19
CA GLY A 226 15.50 10.90 0.30
C GLY A 226 15.87 12.21 -0.41
N ASP A 227 16.77 12.99 0.17
CA ASP A 227 17.21 14.23 -0.46
C ASP A 227 18.08 13.93 -1.69
N SER A 228 18.02 14.83 -2.68
CA SER A 228 18.90 14.79 -3.84
C SER A 228 20.17 15.59 -3.58
N ALA A 229 21.28 15.19 -4.20
CA ALA A 229 22.55 15.91 -4.08
C ALA A 229 22.41 17.35 -4.62
N GLU A 230 23.09 18.32 -4.00
CA GLU A 230 23.14 19.68 -4.53
C GLU A 230 23.96 19.73 -5.82
N LEU A 231 23.58 20.61 -6.76
CA LEU A 231 24.27 20.78 -8.04
C LEU A 231 25.78 20.99 -7.83
N GLY A 232 26.59 20.08 -8.39
CA GLY A 232 28.05 20.14 -8.34
C GLY A 232 28.68 19.52 -7.10
N SER A 233 27.89 19.02 -6.14
CA SER A 233 28.41 18.49 -4.87
C SER A 233 29.09 17.11 -4.98
N ARG A 234 28.69 16.33 -5.99
CA ARG A 234 29.11 14.94 -6.21
C ARG A 234 28.83 14.01 -5.02
N SER A 235 27.92 14.38 -4.13
CA SER A 235 27.40 13.44 -3.15
C SER A 235 26.48 12.41 -3.82
N GLY A 236 26.34 11.26 -3.17
CA GLY A 236 25.25 10.33 -3.50
C GLY A 236 23.91 10.88 -2.99
N GLY A 237 22.82 10.40 -3.57
CA GLY A 237 21.47 10.68 -3.07
C GLY A 237 21.17 9.96 -1.76
N GLY A 238 20.33 10.54 -0.91
CA GLY A 238 19.86 9.88 0.31
C GLY A 238 18.83 8.78 0.01
N GLY A 239 18.78 7.71 0.81
CA GLY A 239 17.76 6.68 0.68
C GLY A 239 16.38 7.17 1.16
N GLY A 240 15.30 6.60 0.62
CA GLY A 240 13.94 6.89 1.08
C GLY A 240 13.65 6.28 2.46
N GLY A 241 12.76 6.91 3.23
CA GLY A 241 12.28 6.41 4.52
C GLY A 241 10.81 5.94 4.48
N HIS A 242 10.46 5.03 5.40
CA HIS A 242 9.07 4.64 5.68
C HIS A 242 8.93 4.12 7.13
N GLY A 243 9.02 2.80 7.35
CA GLY A 243 9.04 2.18 8.68
C GLY A 243 10.41 2.31 9.36
N GLY A 244 11.49 2.27 8.58
CA GLY A 244 12.81 2.75 8.97
C GLY A 244 13.23 4.00 8.21
N GLY A 245 14.19 4.74 8.78
CA GLY A 245 14.81 5.88 8.08
C GLY A 245 15.71 5.40 6.95
N GLY A 246 15.81 6.20 5.89
CA GLY A 246 16.80 5.98 4.84
C GLY A 246 18.20 6.39 5.27
N GLY A 247 19.22 5.74 4.71
CA GLY A 247 20.61 6.10 4.89
C GLY A 247 20.97 7.40 4.17
N ARG A 248 21.96 8.11 4.67
CA ARG A 248 22.52 9.30 4.02
C ARG A 248 23.31 8.90 2.78
N GLY A 249 23.31 9.78 1.78
CA GLY A 249 24.23 9.69 0.66
C GLY A 249 25.68 9.93 1.10
N GLY A 250 26.60 9.18 0.53
CA GLY A 250 28.03 9.31 0.71
C GLY A 250 28.53 10.67 0.25
N ARG A 251 29.50 11.20 1.00
CA ARG A 251 30.10 12.50 0.71
C ARG A 251 31.00 12.41 -0.53
N GLY A 252 30.74 13.28 -1.51
CA GLY A 252 31.65 13.59 -2.60
C GLY A 252 32.82 14.47 -2.13
N ASN A 253 33.80 14.69 -2.99
CA ASN A 253 34.94 15.52 -2.65
C ASN A 253 34.62 17.04 -2.52
N ALA A 254 33.41 17.47 -2.87
CA ALA A 254 32.98 18.87 -2.86
C ALA A 254 31.55 19.07 -2.30
N GLY A 255 31.27 18.68 -1.06
CA GLY A 255 29.98 19.00 -0.44
C GLY A 255 29.70 18.21 0.83
N PRO A 256 28.57 18.45 1.51
CA PRO A 256 28.09 17.61 2.61
C PRO A 256 27.52 16.28 2.09
N SER A 257 27.32 15.32 3.01
CA SER A 257 26.49 14.13 2.76
C SER A 257 25.04 14.56 2.56
N THR A 258 24.32 13.92 1.64
CA THR A 258 22.90 14.21 1.42
C THR A 258 22.03 13.44 2.43
N PRO A 259 21.09 14.08 3.15
CA PRO A 259 20.24 13.41 4.13
C PRO A 259 19.40 12.28 3.52
N GLY A 260 19.24 11.19 4.28
CA GLY A 260 18.23 10.16 4.00
C GLY A 260 16.85 10.60 4.50
N GLY A 261 15.81 9.94 3.99
CA GLY A 261 14.42 10.17 4.36
C GLY A 261 14.10 9.74 5.79
N LEU A 262 13.22 10.47 6.46
CA LEU A 262 12.77 10.15 7.82
C LEU A 262 11.76 8.99 7.82
N THR A 263 11.59 8.36 8.99
CA THR A 263 10.44 7.47 9.24
C THR A 263 9.15 8.26 9.17
N CYS A 264 8.15 7.74 8.46
CA CYS A 264 6.88 8.44 8.24
C CYS A 264 5.65 7.54 8.24
N ALA A 265 5.82 6.22 8.33
CA ALA A 265 4.72 5.30 8.45
C ALA A 265 4.09 5.39 9.84
N GLY A 266 2.76 5.55 9.90
CA GLY A 266 2.03 5.35 11.15
C GLY A 266 2.09 3.89 11.57
N SER A 267 2.15 3.62 12.87
CA SER A 267 2.22 2.25 13.42
C SER A 267 1.00 1.39 13.09
N GLU A 268 -0.10 2.01 12.66
CA GLU A 268 -1.34 1.34 12.29
C GLU A 268 -1.61 1.33 10.77
N LEU A 269 -0.77 1.98 9.95
CA LEU A 269 -1.02 2.22 8.51
C LEU A 269 -2.38 2.93 8.27
N GLU A 270 -2.62 3.89 9.15
CA GLU A 270 -3.75 4.82 9.34
C GLU A 270 -3.48 6.29 8.96
N PRO A 271 -3.36 6.73 7.69
CA PRO A 271 -3.81 6.10 6.44
C PRO A 271 -2.81 5.12 5.81
N LEU A 272 -3.30 4.28 4.90
CA LEU A 272 -2.52 3.32 4.13
C LEU A 272 -1.62 4.06 3.13
N ARG A 273 -0.30 3.92 3.27
CA ARG A 273 0.70 4.59 2.42
C ARG A 273 1.86 3.68 2.10
N GLY A 274 2.41 3.81 0.90
CA GLY A 274 3.63 3.11 0.48
C GLY A 274 4.90 3.77 0.98
N GLY A 275 6.04 3.16 0.64
CA GLY A 275 7.37 3.62 0.95
C GLY A 275 7.77 4.83 0.11
N SER A 276 8.71 5.63 0.61
CA SER A 276 9.19 6.80 -0.12
C SER A 276 10.32 6.46 -1.10
N GLY A 277 10.47 7.28 -2.14
CA GLY A 277 11.56 7.16 -3.09
C GLY A 277 12.89 7.65 -2.55
N GLY A 278 13.98 7.12 -3.09
CA GLY A 278 15.35 7.58 -2.85
C GLY A 278 15.67 8.82 -3.68
N GLY A 279 16.58 9.65 -3.17
CA GLY A 279 17.08 10.84 -3.85
C GLY A 279 18.11 10.53 -4.94
N GLY A 280 18.29 11.47 -5.85
CA GLY A 280 19.17 11.33 -7.00
C GLY A 280 20.51 12.01 -6.75
N SER A 281 21.54 11.56 -7.47
CA SER A 281 22.76 12.34 -7.60
C SER A 281 22.57 13.47 -8.61
N THR A 282 23.33 14.55 -8.48
CA THR A 282 23.29 15.66 -9.43
C THR A 282 24.68 15.96 -9.95
N LEU A 283 24.78 16.13 -11.27
CA LEU A 283 25.99 16.54 -11.97
C LEU A 283 25.66 17.59 -13.03
N LEU A 284 26.59 18.52 -13.23
CA LEU A 284 26.60 19.41 -14.38
C LEU A 284 27.07 18.60 -15.60
N GLY A 285 26.19 18.35 -16.56
CA GLY A 285 26.51 17.59 -17.78
C GLY A 285 25.29 16.86 -18.37
N PRO A 286 25.44 16.19 -19.52
CA PRO A 286 24.37 15.40 -20.13
C PRO A 286 23.83 14.32 -19.17
N THR A 287 22.57 13.93 -19.37
CA THR A 287 21.75 13.10 -18.48
C THR A 287 22.28 11.68 -18.23
N ASP A 288 23.16 11.19 -19.09
CA ASP A 288 23.48 9.75 -19.21
C ASP A 288 24.43 9.23 -18.12
N GLY A 289 24.81 10.07 -17.15
CA GLY A 289 25.78 9.76 -16.10
C GLY A 289 25.28 9.86 -14.66
N ARG A 290 23.98 9.98 -14.42
CA ARG A 290 23.45 10.37 -13.11
C ARG A 290 22.79 9.19 -12.41
N GLY A 291 23.12 8.99 -11.14
CA GLY A 291 22.49 8.00 -10.28
C GLY A 291 21.05 8.42 -9.95
N GLN A 292 20.08 7.78 -10.61
CA GLN A 292 18.65 7.88 -10.29
C GLN A 292 18.35 7.24 -8.94
N GLY A 293 17.42 7.84 -8.19
CA GLY A 293 16.89 7.23 -6.97
C GLY A 293 15.95 6.06 -7.26
N GLY A 294 15.92 5.08 -6.36
CA GLY A 294 14.98 3.96 -6.40
C GLY A 294 13.57 4.37 -5.97
N GLY A 295 12.54 3.86 -6.64
CA GLY A 295 11.15 4.02 -6.23
C GLY A 295 10.83 3.27 -4.93
N GLY A 296 9.92 3.83 -4.14
CA GLY A 296 9.43 3.22 -2.90
C GLY A 296 8.37 2.14 -3.16
N GLY A 297 8.37 1.10 -2.34
CA GLY A 297 7.40 0.00 -2.41
C GLY A 297 5.96 0.48 -2.20
N GLY A 298 5.00 -0.20 -2.80
CA GLY A 298 3.59 0.14 -2.68
C GLY A 298 2.96 -0.33 -1.37
N ALA A 299 1.72 0.05 -1.12
CA ALA A 299 0.97 -0.37 0.05
C ALA A 299 -0.23 -1.24 -0.30
N ILE A 300 -0.47 -2.22 0.57
CA ILE A 300 -1.61 -3.13 0.45
C ILE A 300 -2.24 -3.43 1.81
N GLN A 301 -3.57 -3.53 1.80
CA GLN A 301 -4.37 -4.03 2.91
C GLN A 301 -5.14 -5.27 2.46
N LEU A 302 -5.07 -6.34 3.24
CA LEU A 302 -5.88 -7.55 3.08
C LEU A 302 -6.82 -7.61 4.28
N THR A 303 -8.10 -7.30 4.05
CA THR A 303 -9.14 -7.36 5.08
C THR A 303 -10.13 -8.48 4.78
N ALA A 304 -10.26 -9.41 5.73
CA ALA A 304 -11.28 -10.44 5.71
C ALA A 304 -12.22 -10.29 6.92
N LEU A 305 -13.53 -10.10 6.68
CA LEU A 305 -14.49 -9.93 7.77
C LEU A 305 -14.65 -11.19 8.63
N GLU A 306 -14.26 -12.36 8.15
CA GLU A 306 -14.39 -13.64 8.84
C GLU A 306 -13.04 -14.35 8.92
N GLN A 307 -12.47 -14.76 7.78
CA GLN A 307 -11.22 -15.53 7.75
C GLN A 307 -10.22 -15.02 6.69
N LEU A 308 -8.99 -14.79 7.12
CA LEU A 308 -7.82 -14.54 6.28
C LEU A 308 -6.87 -15.74 6.36
N SER A 309 -6.60 -16.39 5.25
CA SER A 309 -5.61 -17.46 5.14
C SER A 309 -4.51 -17.09 4.16
N ILE A 310 -3.25 -17.12 4.59
CA ILE A 310 -2.09 -16.81 3.75
C ILE A 310 -1.06 -17.93 3.89
N ALA A 311 -0.88 -18.67 2.81
CA ALA A 311 0.20 -19.64 2.63
C ALA A 311 1.26 -19.17 1.61
N GLY A 312 0.93 -18.14 0.82
CA GLY A 312 1.78 -17.59 -0.25
C GLY A 312 2.67 -16.43 0.17
N ARG A 313 3.01 -15.57 -0.81
CA ARG A 313 3.90 -14.42 -0.63
C ARG A 313 3.20 -13.09 -0.81
N ILE A 314 3.56 -12.10 -0.01
CA ILE A 314 3.17 -10.69 -0.15
C ILE A 314 4.43 -9.84 -0.17
N ARG A 315 4.62 -9.06 -1.24
CA ARG A 315 5.83 -8.26 -1.49
C ARG A 315 5.52 -6.79 -1.62
N SER A 316 6.31 -5.98 -0.92
CA SER A 316 6.22 -4.51 -0.90
C SER A 316 7.64 -3.91 -0.87
N HIS A 317 8.48 -4.36 -1.79
CA HIS A 317 9.89 -3.97 -1.80
C HIS A 317 10.12 -2.57 -2.38
N GLY A 318 11.08 -1.86 -1.78
CA GLY A 318 11.69 -0.70 -2.40
C GLY A 318 12.73 -1.11 -3.44
N ARG A 319 12.97 -0.24 -4.42
CA ARG A 319 13.93 -0.49 -5.48
C ARG A 319 15.33 0.01 -5.15
N GLY A 320 16.37 -0.63 -5.67
CA GLY A 320 17.74 -0.16 -5.51
C GLY A 320 18.00 1.11 -6.32
N GLY A 321 18.86 2.01 -5.83
CA GLY A 321 19.30 3.20 -6.57
C GLY A 321 20.26 2.86 -7.72
N ALA A 322 20.26 3.67 -8.77
CA ALA A 322 21.18 3.50 -9.89
C ALA A 322 22.62 3.91 -9.52
N GLY A 323 23.61 3.26 -10.11
CA GLY A 323 25.01 3.70 -10.01
C GLY A 323 25.23 5.04 -10.71
N GLY A 324 26.24 5.78 -10.28
CA GLY A 324 26.79 6.92 -11.01
C GLY A 324 27.39 6.51 -12.36
N GLY A 325 27.01 7.22 -13.42
CA GLY A 325 27.58 7.04 -14.75
C GLY A 325 28.61 8.10 -15.11
N LEU A 326 29.10 8.01 -16.34
CA LEU A 326 30.14 8.91 -16.86
C LEU A 326 29.48 10.10 -17.56
N ALA A 327 29.60 11.29 -16.99
CA ALA A 327 29.12 12.52 -17.64
C ALA A 327 30.28 13.47 -17.92
N GLY A 328 30.97 13.26 -19.06
CA GLY A 328 31.87 14.20 -19.73
C GLY A 328 33.09 14.70 -18.92
N ILE A 329 32.84 15.53 -17.90
CA ILE A 329 33.82 16.28 -17.08
C ILE A 329 33.84 15.84 -15.60
N GLY A 330 33.20 14.72 -15.25
CA GLY A 330 33.17 14.23 -13.87
C GLY A 330 32.38 12.92 -13.66
N GLY A 331 32.67 12.24 -12.55
CA GLY A 331 31.95 11.05 -12.12
C GLY A 331 30.70 11.39 -11.30
N GLY A 332 29.61 10.66 -11.52
CA GLY A 332 28.33 10.84 -10.82
C GLY A 332 28.27 10.11 -9.48
N GLY A 333 27.54 10.69 -8.53
CA GLY A 333 27.18 10.00 -7.30
C GLY A 333 26.20 8.86 -7.57
N GLY A 334 26.13 7.91 -6.64
CA GLY A 334 25.08 6.90 -6.66
C GLY A 334 23.73 7.48 -6.26
N GLY A 335 22.65 6.95 -6.83
CA GLY A 335 21.29 7.26 -6.37
C GLY A 335 20.93 6.49 -5.10
N GLY A 336 20.08 7.08 -4.25
CA GLY A 336 19.60 6.43 -3.04
C GLY A 336 18.60 5.32 -3.34
N GLY A 337 18.55 4.29 -2.49
CA GLY A 337 17.54 3.22 -2.56
C GLY A 337 16.16 3.70 -2.10
N GLY A 338 15.10 3.15 -2.68
CA GLY A 338 13.72 3.37 -2.23
C GLY A 338 13.37 2.55 -1.00
N ALA A 339 12.47 3.06 -0.17
CA ALA A 339 12.00 2.36 1.02
C ALA A 339 11.03 1.23 0.66
N GLY A 340 10.93 0.21 1.53
CA GLY A 340 9.80 -0.74 1.47
C GLY A 340 8.48 -0.06 1.84
N GLY A 341 7.35 -0.65 1.46
CA GLY A 341 6.01 -0.07 1.67
C GLY A 341 5.23 -0.64 2.86
N GLY A 342 3.91 -0.42 2.85
CA GLY A 342 3.01 -0.80 3.94
C GLY A 342 2.23 -2.08 3.62
N VAL A 343 2.18 -3.03 4.55
CA VAL A 343 1.33 -4.23 4.45
C VAL A 343 0.46 -4.32 5.69
N LEU A 344 -0.85 -4.28 5.52
CA LEU A 344 -1.82 -4.46 6.60
C LEU A 344 -2.61 -5.76 6.39
N LEU A 345 -2.55 -6.66 7.36
CA LEU A 345 -3.34 -7.90 7.40
C LEU A 345 -4.40 -7.77 8.50
N GLU A 346 -5.68 -7.89 8.17
CA GLU A 346 -6.77 -7.62 9.10
C GLU A 346 -7.88 -8.67 8.98
N ALA A 347 -8.20 -9.38 10.07
CA ALA A 347 -9.33 -10.32 10.10
C ALA A 347 -9.79 -10.67 11.52
N ILE A 348 -10.96 -11.32 11.62
CA ILE A 348 -11.36 -12.01 12.87
C ILE A 348 -10.42 -13.21 13.11
N THR A 349 -10.28 -14.08 12.12
CA THR A 349 -9.37 -15.23 12.21
C THR A 349 -8.30 -15.13 11.15
N CYS A 350 -7.04 -15.17 11.56
CA CYS A 350 -5.90 -15.24 10.65
C CYS A 350 -5.23 -16.61 10.74
N ASP A 351 -5.09 -17.30 9.62
CA ASP A 351 -4.17 -18.42 9.46
C ASP A 351 -2.98 -17.99 8.60
N LEU A 352 -1.82 -17.84 9.24
CA LEU A 352 -0.60 -17.36 8.58
C LEU A 352 0.43 -18.49 8.38
N ALA A 353 0.00 -19.75 8.47
CA ALA A 353 0.88 -20.89 8.25
C ALA A 353 1.44 -20.89 6.83
N GLY A 354 2.76 -20.78 6.71
CA GLY A 354 3.44 -20.74 5.40
C GLY A 354 3.57 -19.34 4.79
N ALA A 355 2.96 -18.31 5.39
CA ALA A 355 3.03 -16.94 4.87
C ALA A 355 4.47 -16.40 4.79
N TYR A 356 4.77 -15.71 3.69
CA TYR A 356 5.95 -14.85 3.53
C TYR A 356 5.51 -13.42 3.27
N VAL A 357 5.83 -12.50 4.17
CA VAL A 357 5.46 -11.08 4.03
C VAL A 357 6.71 -10.23 4.14
N ALA A 358 7.04 -9.51 3.07
CA ALA A 358 8.28 -8.75 3.03
C ALA A 358 8.09 -7.35 2.44
N ALA A 359 8.64 -6.37 3.14
CA ALA A 359 8.59 -4.95 2.81
C ALA A 359 10.00 -4.34 2.99
N ASN A 360 11.01 -4.96 2.41
CA ASN A 360 12.40 -4.52 2.55
C ASN A 360 12.74 -3.32 1.66
N GLY A 361 13.65 -2.46 2.13
CA GLY A 361 14.19 -1.34 1.36
C GLY A 361 15.25 -1.79 0.34
N GLY A 362 15.42 -1.01 -0.73
CA GLY A 362 16.47 -1.23 -1.73
C GLY A 362 17.83 -0.65 -1.32
N GLY A 363 18.91 -1.18 -1.87
CA GLY A 363 20.27 -0.66 -1.67
C GLY A 363 20.55 0.60 -2.51
N GLY A 364 21.43 1.47 -2.03
CA GLY A 364 21.92 2.63 -2.79
C GLY A 364 22.89 2.22 -3.90
N GLY A 365 23.01 3.01 -4.95
CA GLY A 365 24.00 2.78 -6.02
C GLY A 365 25.41 3.24 -5.64
N GLY A 366 26.44 2.69 -6.28
CA GLY A 366 27.82 3.15 -6.11
C GLY A 366 28.08 4.48 -6.80
N GLY A 367 29.05 5.26 -6.33
CA GLY A 367 29.58 6.46 -7.00
C GLY A 367 30.71 6.11 -7.98
N THR A 368 31.01 7.02 -8.92
CA THR A 368 32.10 6.83 -9.90
C THR A 368 33.09 8.03 -9.92
N GLN A 369 34.18 7.90 -10.67
CA GLN A 369 35.16 8.94 -10.99
C GLN A 369 35.17 9.19 -12.52
N GLU A 370 35.60 10.39 -12.93
CA GLU A 370 35.97 10.70 -14.32
C GLU A 370 36.90 9.62 -14.92
N ALA A 371 36.56 9.15 -16.12
CA ALA A 371 37.26 8.10 -16.90
C ALA A 371 37.24 6.67 -16.32
N ALA A 372 36.50 6.39 -15.25
CA ALA A 372 36.34 5.04 -14.71
C ALA A 372 35.23 4.25 -15.46
N THR A 373 35.07 2.96 -15.15
CA THR A 373 33.88 2.20 -15.54
C THR A 373 32.65 2.74 -14.80
N SER A 374 31.44 2.60 -15.37
CA SER A 374 30.19 2.88 -14.64
C SER A 374 30.17 2.12 -13.31
N SER A 375 29.76 2.77 -12.23
CA SER A 375 29.58 2.07 -10.95
C SER A 375 28.35 1.17 -11.00
N GLN A 376 28.28 0.23 -10.06
CA GLN A 376 27.17 -0.70 -10.01
C GLN A 376 25.96 -0.09 -9.31
N PRO A 377 24.76 -0.43 -9.74
CA PRO A 377 23.56 -0.04 -9.02
C PRO A 377 23.33 -0.90 -7.77
N GLY A 378 22.51 -0.42 -6.85
CA GLY A 378 22.09 -1.18 -5.67
C GLY A 378 21.13 -2.32 -6.03
N ALA A 379 21.03 -3.32 -5.17
CA ALA A 379 20.03 -4.38 -5.31
C ALA A 379 18.64 -3.88 -4.88
N ASP A 380 17.59 -4.46 -5.45
CA ASP A 380 16.22 -4.24 -4.99
C ASP A 380 15.99 -4.98 -3.66
N GLY A 381 14.96 -4.58 -2.90
CA GLY A 381 14.51 -5.36 -1.76
C GLY A 381 14.16 -6.80 -2.16
N SER A 382 14.31 -7.75 -1.24
CA SER A 382 14.12 -9.18 -1.52
C SER A 382 13.21 -9.87 -0.49
N ASP A 383 12.74 -11.08 -0.80
CA ASP A 383 11.96 -11.95 0.10
C ASP A 383 12.78 -12.55 1.26
N THR A 384 13.92 -11.96 1.64
CA THR A 384 14.79 -12.46 2.71
C THR A 384 14.92 -11.42 3.81
N PRO A 385 15.28 -11.77 5.05
CA PRO A 385 15.55 -10.78 6.08
C PRO A 385 16.91 -10.08 5.88
N GLU A 386 17.66 -10.42 4.83
CA GLU A 386 18.95 -9.82 4.55
C GLU A 386 18.78 -8.44 3.89
N PRO A 387 19.50 -7.42 4.37
CA PRO A 387 19.62 -6.13 3.72
C PRO A 387 19.95 -6.24 2.23
N ALA A 388 19.22 -5.51 1.38
CA ALA A 388 19.56 -5.41 -0.03
C ALA A 388 20.95 -4.78 -0.18
N LYS A 389 21.87 -5.46 -0.87
CA LYS A 389 23.27 -4.99 -1.03
C LYS A 389 23.29 -3.63 -1.76
N GLY A 390 24.10 -2.70 -1.27
CA GLY A 390 24.46 -1.50 -2.02
C GLY A 390 25.33 -1.82 -3.24
N GLY A 391 25.32 -0.93 -4.22
CA GLY A 391 26.12 -1.05 -5.43
C GLY A 391 27.59 -0.71 -5.21
N ASP A 392 28.49 -1.49 -5.79
CA ASP A 392 29.93 -1.26 -5.70
C ASP A 392 30.32 0.02 -6.48
N GLY A 393 31.07 0.90 -5.84
CA GLY A 393 31.62 2.12 -6.42
C GLY A 393 32.78 1.83 -7.38
N ALA A 394 32.96 2.67 -8.39
CA ALA A 394 34.15 2.61 -9.25
C ALA A 394 35.27 3.41 -8.58
N ALA A 395 36.26 2.71 -8.03
CA ALA A 395 37.33 3.32 -7.23
C ALA A 395 37.94 4.55 -7.92
N PRO A 396 38.11 5.68 -7.20
CA PRO A 396 37.90 5.93 -5.77
C PRO A 396 36.49 6.43 -5.39
N GLY A 397 35.47 6.19 -6.23
CA GLY A 397 34.07 6.41 -5.89
C GLY A 397 33.61 5.52 -4.73
N GLY A 398 32.67 6.02 -3.93
CA GLY A 398 32.17 5.31 -2.74
C GLY A 398 31.10 4.27 -3.08
N ASP A 399 31.05 3.17 -2.32
CA ASP A 399 30.01 2.16 -2.41
C ASP A 399 28.65 2.69 -1.90
N GLY A 400 27.56 2.16 -2.44
CA GLY A 400 26.22 2.43 -1.96
C GLY A 400 25.92 1.76 -0.61
N GLY A 401 25.02 2.36 0.16
CA GLY A 401 24.55 1.81 1.43
C GLY A 401 23.55 0.66 1.23
N ALA A 402 23.57 -0.33 2.11
CA ALA A 402 22.60 -1.43 2.11
C ALA A 402 21.20 -0.95 2.54
N GLY A 403 20.14 -1.57 1.99
CA GLY A 403 18.74 -1.29 2.36
C GLY A 403 18.37 -1.82 3.75
N GLY A 404 17.30 -1.29 4.35
CA GLY A 404 16.76 -1.76 5.62
C GLY A 404 15.99 -3.08 5.46
N ALA A 405 16.20 -4.02 6.38
CA ALA A 405 15.53 -5.32 6.41
C ALA A 405 15.60 -5.95 7.82
N GLY A 406 14.77 -6.97 8.07
CA GLY A 406 14.78 -7.78 9.28
C GLY A 406 14.70 -6.94 10.56
N THR A 407 15.71 -7.08 11.42
CA THR A 407 15.83 -6.33 12.69
C THR A 407 16.55 -4.98 12.55
N SER A 408 17.01 -4.65 11.35
CA SER A 408 17.70 -3.39 11.04
C SER A 408 16.86 -2.61 10.02
N PRO A 409 15.76 -1.98 10.47
CA PRO A 409 14.82 -1.32 9.57
C PRO A 409 15.41 -0.07 8.90
N GLY A 410 16.44 0.55 9.49
CA GLY A 410 17.12 1.69 8.87
C GLY A 410 18.02 1.27 7.71
N GLY A 411 17.99 2.04 6.62
CA GLY A 411 18.98 1.92 5.55
C GLY A 411 20.36 2.40 6.01
N ALA A 412 21.42 1.78 5.49
CA ALA A 412 22.79 2.19 5.78
C ALA A 412 23.20 3.40 4.94
N ASP A 413 24.10 4.22 5.49
CA ASP A 413 24.72 5.33 4.78
C ASP A 413 25.58 4.83 3.62
N GLY A 414 25.62 5.59 2.52
CA GLY A 414 26.57 5.39 1.44
C GLY A 414 27.98 5.79 1.84
N ALA A 415 28.99 5.08 1.31
CA ALA A 415 30.38 5.39 1.58
C ALA A 415 30.80 6.71 0.91
N ALA A 416 31.63 7.48 1.61
CA ALA A 416 32.31 8.62 1.03
C ALA A 416 33.38 8.17 0.02
N THR A 417 33.74 9.04 -0.91
CA THR A 417 34.92 8.81 -1.76
C THR A 417 36.21 8.77 -0.93
N THR A 418 37.18 7.95 -1.36
CA THR A 418 38.52 7.85 -0.73
C THR A 418 39.58 8.76 -1.37
N GLY A 419 39.24 9.59 -2.36
CA GLY A 419 40.17 10.55 -2.96
C GLY A 419 39.88 10.90 -4.42
N GLY A 420 40.65 11.83 -4.98
CA GLY A 420 40.49 12.31 -6.35
C GLY A 420 39.56 13.52 -6.44
N ALA A 421 39.97 14.54 -7.18
CA ALA A 421 39.23 15.80 -7.31
C ALA A 421 37.87 15.65 -8.02
N LEU A 422 37.51 14.44 -8.48
CA LEU A 422 36.36 14.16 -9.33
C LEU A 422 35.56 12.92 -8.92
N ALA A 423 35.81 12.40 -7.72
CA ALA A 423 35.19 11.18 -7.23
C ALA A 423 33.92 11.48 -6.43
N ALA A 424 32.90 10.67 -6.67
CA ALA A 424 31.59 10.85 -6.07
C ALA A 424 31.28 9.82 -4.99
N GLY A 425 30.41 10.19 -4.05
CA GLY A 425 29.94 9.28 -3.00
C GLY A 425 28.88 8.29 -3.50
N GLY A 426 28.73 7.17 -2.81
CA GLY A 426 27.65 6.22 -3.06
C GLY A 426 26.31 6.71 -2.49
N GLY A 427 25.19 6.22 -3.01
CA GLY A 427 23.86 6.54 -2.51
C GLY A 427 23.55 5.83 -1.19
N GLY A 428 22.68 6.41 -0.36
CA GLY A 428 22.19 5.76 0.86
C GLY A 428 21.17 4.67 0.58
N GLY A 429 21.11 3.64 1.41
CA GLY A 429 20.09 2.58 1.30
C GLY A 429 18.70 3.05 1.77
N GLY A 430 17.63 2.52 1.17
CA GLY A 430 16.27 2.82 1.59
C GLY A 430 15.88 2.08 2.87
N GLY A 431 15.04 2.69 3.71
CA GLY A 431 14.53 2.05 4.92
C GLY A 431 13.55 0.89 4.63
N ALA A 432 13.40 -0.01 5.59
CA ALA A 432 12.34 -1.01 5.55
C ALA A 432 10.95 -0.36 5.66
N GLY A 433 9.96 -1.09 5.17
CA GLY A 433 8.54 -0.77 5.23
C GLY A 433 7.92 -1.06 6.60
N VAL A 434 6.61 -1.21 6.65
CA VAL A 434 5.86 -1.60 7.86
C VAL A 434 4.91 -2.74 7.53
N ILE A 435 4.88 -3.75 8.39
CA ILE A 435 3.91 -4.83 8.33
C ILE A 435 3.07 -4.74 9.61
N VAL A 436 1.76 -4.65 9.47
CA VAL A 436 0.80 -4.61 10.58
C VAL A 436 -0.10 -5.82 10.48
N THR A 437 -0.28 -6.53 11.60
CA THR A 437 -1.24 -7.64 11.71
C THR A 437 -2.28 -7.32 12.75
N ARG A 438 -3.54 -7.38 12.35
CA ARG A 438 -4.71 -7.07 13.14
C ARG A 438 -5.68 -8.25 13.10
N CYS A 439 -5.39 -9.24 13.93
CA CYS A 439 -6.12 -10.50 13.98
C CYS A 439 -6.75 -10.65 15.37
N HIS A 440 -8.05 -10.97 15.46
CA HIS A 440 -8.66 -11.26 16.76
C HIS A 440 -8.13 -12.59 17.32
N THR A 441 -8.12 -13.62 16.47
CA THR A 441 -7.40 -14.86 16.71
C THR A 441 -6.41 -15.10 15.58
N SER A 442 -5.24 -15.64 15.91
CA SER A 442 -4.24 -16.05 14.94
C SER A 442 -3.77 -17.47 15.19
N SER A 443 -3.68 -18.25 14.12
CA SER A 443 -3.09 -19.58 14.08
C SER A 443 -1.98 -19.62 13.03
N GLY A 444 -0.99 -20.47 13.26
CA GLY A 444 0.22 -20.51 12.44
C GLY A 444 1.14 -19.31 12.66
N ALA A 445 2.44 -19.55 12.70
CA ALA A 445 3.42 -18.48 12.59
C ALA A 445 3.74 -18.27 11.09
N PRO A 446 3.87 -17.03 10.62
CA PRO A 446 4.41 -16.78 9.29
C PRO A 446 5.81 -17.40 9.18
N THR A 447 6.15 -17.94 8.01
CA THR A 447 7.47 -18.54 7.79
C THR A 447 8.55 -17.46 7.76
N LEU A 448 8.22 -16.29 7.23
CA LEU A 448 9.08 -15.11 7.27
C LEU A 448 8.26 -13.82 7.25
N THR A 449 8.66 -12.88 8.11
CA THR A 449 8.24 -11.48 8.06
C THR A 449 9.46 -10.57 8.14
N SER A 450 9.64 -9.69 7.15
CA SER A 450 10.74 -8.73 7.14
C SER A 450 10.25 -7.35 6.68
N PRO A 451 10.18 -6.34 7.57
CA PRO A 451 10.56 -6.37 8.99
C PRO A 451 9.58 -7.19 9.87
N ALA A 452 9.84 -7.28 11.16
CA ALA A 452 8.92 -7.92 12.11
C ALA A 452 7.55 -7.19 12.13
N PRO A 453 6.42 -7.91 12.21
CA PRO A 453 5.10 -7.30 12.17
C PRO A 453 4.78 -6.58 13.50
N ILE A 454 4.07 -5.46 13.38
CA ILE A 454 3.42 -4.80 14.50
C ILE A 454 2.07 -5.47 14.71
N VAL A 455 1.86 -6.08 15.87
CA VAL A 455 0.58 -6.69 16.22
C VAL A 455 -0.29 -5.65 16.92
N VAL A 456 -1.46 -5.37 16.35
CA VAL A 456 -2.45 -4.44 16.92
C VAL A 456 -3.78 -5.16 17.14
N PRO A 457 -4.57 -4.80 18.18
CA PRO A 457 -5.90 -5.35 18.36
C PRO A 457 -6.84 -5.01 17.20
N VAL A 458 -7.78 -5.91 16.91
CA VAL A 458 -8.89 -5.63 15.99
C VAL A 458 -9.70 -4.44 16.45
N ARG A 459 -10.15 -3.62 15.50
CA ARG A 459 -11.12 -2.56 15.75
C ARG A 459 -12.52 -3.13 15.60
N THR A 460 -13.41 -2.76 16.51
CA THR A 460 -14.81 -3.20 16.49
C THR A 460 -15.73 -2.01 16.38
N ARG A 461 -16.91 -2.20 15.77
CA ARG A 461 -17.99 -1.20 15.74
C ARG A 461 -19.26 -1.75 16.35
#